data_AF-A0A090RQN7-F1
#
_entry.id   AF-A0A090RQN7-F1
#
_cell.length_a   1.000
_cell.length_b   1.000
_cell.length_c   1.000
_cell.angle_alpha   90.00
_cell.angle_beta   90.00
_cell.angle_gamma   90.00
#
_symmetry.space_group_name_H-M   'P 1'
#
loop_
_entity.id
_entity.type
_entity.pdbx_description
1 polymer ?
#
loop_
_entity_poly.entity_id
_entity_poly.type
_entity_poly.pdbx_seq_one_letter_code
_entity_poly.pdbx_strand_id
1 'polypeptide(L)'
;MKILAITACTAGVAHTYMAAKNLENKAAARGWQIKVEKQGANGLDGRITEQDVAEADGIIFATDVGVAEVERFEGLPSVQGKVKDGIKKADEMLDALEQKVKAGGAAPKANVASFSEPEEQSNDNIVVKFLKDWYKGALSGVSHIIPLVIIGGLCVGLLNLFFGYDYTHLYDEAILIEYTGKTYADLGIVSAAEGLAGSDISAIKNEVYAAIAQPEAKAQFESSLQGIVHFLYYSTLKAFNPLLVCVLAAFTAYGMVGKPGLAPGFVGGYVAWVVDSVRSLS
;
A
#
# COMPACT_ATOMS: atom_id res chain seq x y z
N MET A 1 9.61 34.65 22.41
CA MET A 1 10.29 33.36 22.21
C MET A 1 10.20 33.00 20.74
N LYS A 2 11.25 32.38 20.20
CA LYS A 2 11.28 31.76 18.88
C LYS A 2 11.30 30.25 19.08
N ILE A 3 10.25 29.56 18.67
CA ILE A 3 10.10 28.12 18.88
C ILE A 3 9.95 27.39 17.55
N LEU A 4 10.32 26.12 17.58
CA LEU A 4 10.13 25.21 16.46
C LEU A 4 9.05 24.20 16.81
N ALA A 5 8.38 23.65 15.80
CA ALA A 5 7.54 22.49 16.01
C ALA A 5 7.62 21.52 14.84
N ILE A 6 7.48 20.23 15.14
CA ILE A 6 7.33 19.16 14.16
C ILE A 6 5.99 18.49 14.40
N THR A 7 5.24 18.34 13.32
CA THR A 7 3.97 17.61 13.32
C THR A 7 4.08 16.44 12.36
N ALA A 8 3.74 15.24 12.82
CA ALA A 8 3.86 14.05 11.96
C ALA A 8 2.81 12.99 12.27
N CYS A 9 1.98 12.64 11.28
CA CYS A 9 0.93 11.64 11.41
C CYS A 9 0.96 10.68 10.21
N THR A 10 0.87 9.37 10.46
CA THR A 10 0.69 8.40 9.38
C THR A 10 -0.73 8.39 8.82
N ALA A 11 -1.74 8.79 9.58
CA ALA A 11 -3.14 8.63 9.19
C ALA A 11 -3.58 9.55 8.05
N GLY A 12 -2.84 10.63 7.76
CA GLY A 12 -3.12 11.55 6.65
C GLY A 12 -2.66 12.98 6.92
N VAL A 13 -2.81 13.87 5.92
CA VAL A 13 -2.38 15.27 5.99
C VAL A 13 -3.21 16.11 6.97
N ALA A 14 -4.48 15.78 7.20
CA ALA A 14 -5.37 16.62 8.01
C ALA A 14 -4.89 16.83 9.45
N HIS A 15 -4.57 15.78 10.19
CA HIS A 15 -4.14 15.91 11.59
C HIS A 15 -2.80 16.65 11.71
N THR A 16 -1.85 16.39 10.81
CA THR A 16 -0.57 17.10 10.75
C THR A 16 -0.78 18.61 10.60
N TYR A 17 -1.60 19.02 9.63
CA TYR A 17 -1.86 20.44 9.37
C TYR A 17 -2.73 21.10 10.44
N MET A 18 -3.70 20.38 11.02
CA MET A 18 -4.52 20.90 12.12
C MET A 18 -3.68 21.13 13.39
N ALA A 19 -2.80 20.19 13.73
CA ALA A 19 -1.86 20.37 14.84
C ALA A 19 -0.94 21.56 14.59
N ALA A 20 -0.38 21.67 13.38
CA ALA A 20 0.48 22.77 12.99
C ALA A 20 -0.23 24.12 13.13
N LYS A 21 -1.44 24.24 12.55
CA LYS A 21 -2.20 25.49 12.59
C LYS A 21 -2.61 25.88 14.00
N ASN A 22 -2.96 24.91 14.84
CA ASN A 22 -3.32 25.18 16.21
C ASN A 22 -2.11 25.66 17.04
N LEU A 23 -0.96 24.99 16.91
CA LEU A 23 0.28 25.43 17.54
C LEU A 23 0.68 26.84 17.06
N GLU A 24 0.55 27.13 15.76
CA GLU A 24 0.77 28.46 15.18
C GLU A 24 -0.11 29.53 15.84
N ASN A 25 -1.42 29.28 15.88
CA ASN A 25 -2.39 30.22 16.44
C ASN A 25 -2.14 30.46 17.94
N LYS A 26 -1.82 29.42 18.70
CA LYS A 26 -1.60 29.50 20.15
C LYS A 26 -0.26 30.12 20.52
N ALA A 27 0.78 29.91 19.72
CA ALA A 27 2.05 30.61 19.88
C ALA A 27 1.92 32.09 19.49
N ALA A 28 1.23 32.39 18.39
CA ALA A 28 0.95 33.77 17.98
C ALA A 28 0.15 34.54 19.03
N ALA A 29 -0.84 33.90 19.68
CA ALA A 29 -1.60 34.48 20.78
C ALA A 29 -0.73 34.84 22.01
N ARG A 30 0.42 34.16 22.19
CA ARG A 30 1.43 34.47 23.22
C ARG A 30 2.48 35.49 22.75
N GLY A 31 2.39 35.98 21.52
CA GLY A 31 3.42 36.83 20.91
C GLY A 31 4.72 36.11 20.59
N TRP A 32 4.68 34.79 20.43
CA TRP A 32 5.85 33.98 20.08
C TRP A 32 5.96 33.77 18.57
N GLN A 33 7.18 33.66 18.07
CA GLN A 33 7.45 33.24 16.70
C GLN A 33 7.53 31.72 16.68
N ILE A 34 6.88 31.09 15.70
CA ILE A 34 6.89 29.65 15.53
C ILE A 34 7.09 29.27 14.07
N LYS A 35 7.95 28.29 13.83
CA LYS A 35 8.07 27.62 12.54
C LYS A 35 7.72 26.14 12.68
N VAL A 36 6.78 25.66 11.86
CA VAL A 36 6.28 24.29 11.94
C VAL A 36 6.65 23.49 10.70
N GLU A 37 7.48 22.46 10.89
CA GLU A 37 7.74 21.41 9.90
C GLU A 37 6.65 20.35 9.97
N LYS A 38 6.05 20.07 8.81
CA LYS A 38 4.98 19.07 8.65
C LYS A 38 5.59 17.87 7.94
N GLN A 39 5.64 16.72 8.62
CA GLN A 39 6.12 15.47 8.05
C GLN A 39 4.92 14.54 7.81
N GLY A 40 4.70 14.13 6.57
CA GLY A 40 3.59 13.26 6.22
C GLY A 40 3.85 12.44 4.98
N ALA A 41 2.79 11.82 4.44
CA ALA A 41 2.88 11.02 3.22
C ALA A 41 3.39 11.80 2.00
N ASN A 42 3.22 13.13 2.00
CA ASN A 42 3.68 14.02 0.93
C ASN A 42 5.12 14.50 1.13
N GLY A 43 5.87 13.92 2.08
CA GLY A 43 7.23 14.34 2.42
C GLY A 43 7.26 15.47 3.46
N LEU A 44 8.33 16.27 3.40
CA LEU A 44 8.58 17.39 4.31
C LEU A 44 8.00 18.68 3.73
N ASP A 45 7.12 19.33 4.47
CA ASP A 45 6.61 20.66 4.16
C ASP A 45 7.02 21.66 5.26
N GLY A 46 7.59 22.79 4.85
CA GLY A 46 8.11 23.81 5.76
C GLY A 46 9.36 23.37 6.51
N ARG A 47 10.28 22.63 5.84
CA ARG A 47 11.52 22.12 6.43
C ARG A 47 12.26 23.23 7.22
N ILE A 48 12.58 22.93 8.47
CA ILE A 48 13.31 23.81 9.37
C ILE A 48 14.78 23.81 8.94
N THR A 49 15.39 25.00 8.86
CA THR A 49 16.79 25.15 8.46
C THR A 49 17.71 25.11 9.68
N GLU A 50 19.02 24.94 9.46
CA GLU A 50 20.00 25.02 10.55
C GLU A 50 20.00 26.40 11.24
N GLN A 51 19.76 27.47 10.47
CA GLN A 51 19.63 28.81 11.03
C GLN A 51 18.42 28.92 11.95
N ASP A 52 17.29 28.30 11.60
CA ASP A 52 16.11 28.29 12.46
C ASP A 52 16.37 27.55 13.78
N VAL A 53 17.13 26.45 13.74
CA VAL A 53 17.55 25.68 14.93
C VAL A 53 18.47 26.54 15.82
N ALA A 54 19.45 27.23 15.23
CA ALA A 54 20.40 28.05 15.97
C ALA A 54 19.74 29.23 16.70
N GLU A 55 18.67 29.79 16.12
CA GLU A 55 17.94 30.92 16.68
C GLU A 55 16.76 30.50 17.59
N ALA A 56 16.49 29.20 17.73
CA ALA A 56 15.34 28.71 18.49
C ALA A 56 15.63 28.59 19.98
N ASP A 57 14.64 28.96 20.79
CA ASP A 57 14.64 28.76 22.23
C ASP A 57 14.26 27.31 22.62
N GLY A 58 13.51 26.61 21.77
CA GLY A 58 13.05 25.25 22.03
C GLY A 58 12.17 24.67 20.93
N ILE A 59 11.83 23.39 21.04
CA ILE A 59 11.10 22.63 20.01
C ILE A 59 9.95 21.77 20.58
N ILE A 60 8.84 21.72 19.84
CA ILE A 60 7.70 20.83 20.14
C ILE A 60 7.62 19.71 19.10
N PHE A 61 7.53 18.47 19.56
CA PHE A 61 7.27 17.30 18.73
C PHE A 61 5.83 16.81 18.99
N ALA A 62 4.91 17.08 18.07
CA ALA A 62 3.54 16.57 18.09
C ALA A 62 3.40 15.47 17.03
N THR A 63 3.82 14.25 17.36
CA THR A 63 4.03 13.19 16.37
C THR A 63 3.45 11.85 16.82
N ASP A 64 2.83 11.14 15.87
CA ASP A 64 2.32 9.77 16.05
C ASP A 64 3.27 8.73 15.43
N VAL A 65 4.31 9.20 14.74
CA VAL A 65 5.33 8.38 14.04
C VAL A 65 6.73 8.94 14.23
N GLY A 66 7.73 8.15 13.81
CA GLY A 66 9.13 8.57 13.79
C GLY A 66 9.32 9.83 12.96
N VAL A 67 10.19 10.70 13.46
CA VAL A 67 10.54 11.99 12.85
C VAL A 67 11.82 11.80 12.03
N ALA A 68 11.81 12.28 10.79
CA ALA A 68 12.99 12.32 9.96
C ALA A 68 13.93 13.45 10.41
N GLU A 69 15.24 13.17 10.34
CA GLU A 69 16.32 14.14 10.61
C GLU A 69 16.22 14.80 12.00
N VAL A 70 15.92 14.00 13.03
CA VAL A 70 15.68 14.52 14.38
C VAL A 70 16.95 14.96 15.09
N GLU A 71 18.09 14.43 14.67
CA GLU A 71 19.44 14.80 15.09
C GLU A 71 19.71 16.30 14.93
N ARG A 72 19.02 16.97 14.00
CA ARG A 72 19.12 18.43 13.80
C ARG A 72 18.66 19.24 15.00
N PHE A 73 17.89 18.66 15.91
CA PHE A 73 17.28 19.36 17.04
C PHE A 73 17.88 18.96 18.39
N GLU A 74 19.01 18.25 18.38
CA GLU A 74 19.73 17.90 19.60
C GLU A 74 20.18 19.15 20.37
N GLY A 75 20.05 19.10 21.69
CA GLY A 75 20.45 20.20 22.59
C GLY A 75 19.37 21.25 22.84
N LEU A 76 18.34 21.37 22.00
CA LEU A 76 17.21 22.27 22.24
C LEU A 76 16.28 21.71 23.33
N PRO A 77 15.78 22.54 24.26
CA PRO A 77 14.69 22.16 25.16
C PRO A 77 13.49 21.66 24.36
N SER A 78 13.02 20.45 24.67
CA SER A 78 11.98 19.79 23.87
C SER A 78 10.77 19.35 24.68
N VAL A 79 9.59 19.46 24.06
CA VAL A 79 8.33 18.87 24.56
C VAL A 79 7.82 17.92 23.50
N GLN A 80 7.45 16.70 23.91
CA GLN A 80 6.95 15.67 23.00
C GLN A 80 5.55 15.22 23.42
N GLY A 81 4.68 15.00 22.43
CA GLY A 81 3.33 14.47 22.61
C GLY A 81 2.78 13.93 21.29
N LYS A 82 1.55 13.42 21.31
CA LYS A 82 0.87 12.92 20.11
C LYS A 82 0.41 14.08 19.23
N VAL A 83 0.11 13.81 17.96
CA VAL A 83 -0.46 14.83 17.05
C VAL A 83 -1.78 15.38 17.62
N LYS A 84 -2.56 14.51 18.26
CA LYS A 84 -3.80 14.85 18.95
C LYS A 84 -3.58 15.87 20.09
N ASP A 85 -2.44 15.83 20.77
CA ASP A 85 -2.10 16.79 21.82
C ASP A 85 -1.80 18.16 21.20
N GLY A 86 -1.14 18.20 20.04
CA GLY A 86 -1.00 19.44 19.25
C GLY A 86 -2.34 20.06 18.81
N ILE A 87 -3.39 19.23 18.63
CA ILE A 87 -4.73 19.71 18.27
C ILE A 87 -5.54 20.17 19.49
N LYS A 88 -5.50 19.41 20.59
CA LYS A 88 -6.41 19.64 21.74
C LYS A 88 -5.77 20.36 22.91
N LYS A 89 -4.45 20.26 23.04
CA LYS A 89 -3.66 20.64 24.21
C LYS A 89 -2.44 21.48 23.83
N ALA A 90 -2.51 22.21 22.71
CA ALA A 90 -1.42 23.09 22.27
C ALA A 90 -0.98 24.08 23.36
N ASP A 91 -1.92 24.60 24.15
CA ASP A 91 -1.60 25.49 25.26
C ASP A 91 -0.74 24.80 26.33
N GLU A 92 -1.13 23.59 26.76
CA GLU A 92 -0.35 22.80 27.73
C GLU A 92 1.05 22.47 27.20
N MET A 93 1.18 22.15 25.91
CA MET A 93 2.47 21.86 25.28
C MET A 93 3.39 23.09 25.23
N LEU A 94 2.82 24.26 24.94
CA LEU A 94 3.56 25.53 24.91
C LEU A 94 3.99 25.96 26.32
N ASP A 95 3.12 25.79 27.32
CA ASP A 95 3.42 26.13 28.71
C ASP A 95 4.52 25.20 29.27
N ALA A 96 4.45 23.91 28.96
CA ALA A 96 5.51 22.95 29.31
C ALA A 96 6.85 23.28 28.65
N LEU A 97 6.83 23.79 27.41
CA LEU A 97 8.05 24.19 26.72
C LEU A 97 8.65 25.42 27.40
N GLU A 98 7.84 26.44 27.69
CA GLU A 98 8.30 27.65 28.36
C GLU A 98 8.95 27.35 29.71
N GLN A 99 8.37 26.44 30.49
CA GLN A 99 8.96 26.00 31.75
C GLN A 99 10.34 25.35 31.56
N LYS A 100 10.49 24.48 30.55
CA LYS A 100 11.78 23.84 30.24
C LYS A 100 12.84 24.84 29.77
N VAL A 101 12.46 25.80 28.94
CA VAL A 101 13.36 26.87 28.49
C VAL A 101 13.83 27.71 29.68
N LYS A 102 12.90 28.13 30.56
CA LYS A 102 13.23 28.92 31.76
C LYS A 102 14.09 28.16 32.77
N ALA A 103 13.94 26.84 32.86
CA ALA A 103 14.75 26.00 33.74
C ALA A 103 16.19 25.78 33.24
N GLY A 104 16.58 26.32 32.06
CA GLY A 104 17.88 26.09 31.46
C GLY A 104 18.14 24.62 31.10
N GLY A 105 17.07 23.83 30.98
CA GLY A 105 17.14 22.40 30.77
C GLY A 105 17.51 22.09 29.32
N ALA A 106 18.79 21.88 29.04
CA ALA A 106 19.21 21.15 27.84
C ALA A 106 18.52 19.77 27.84
N ALA A 107 17.88 19.41 26.74
CA ALA A 107 17.13 18.17 26.66
C ALA A 107 18.03 16.93 26.87
N PRO A 108 17.56 15.89 27.57
CA PRO A 108 18.19 14.58 27.50
C PRO A 108 18.18 14.10 26.04
N LYS A 109 19.19 13.32 25.64
CA LYS A 109 19.33 12.73 24.29
C LYS A 109 17.97 12.28 23.78
N ALA A 110 17.54 12.83 22.65
CA ALA A 110 16.25 12.55 22.06
C ALA A 110 16.17 11.06 21.68
N ASN A 111 15.64 10.24 22.59
CA ASN A 111 15.14 8.92 22.21
C ASN A 111 13.84 9.17 21.44
N VAL A 112 13.97 9.46 20.15
CA VAL A 112 12.84 9.46 19.19
C VAL A 112 12.55 8.03 18.73
N ALA A 113 12.96 7.05 19.54
CA ALA A 113 12.38 5.73 19.53
C ALA A 113 10.95 5.86 20.05
N SER A 114 10.01 5.98 19.10
CA SER A 114 8.64 5.46 19.19
C SER A 114 7.92 5.71 20.52
N PHE A 115 6.89 6.57 20.50
CA PHE A 115 5.77 6.35 21.40
C PHE A 115 5.20 4.95 21.14
N SER A 116 5.64 3.96 21.92
CA SER A 116 4.80 2.85 22.31
C SER A 116 3.59 3.44 23.04
N GLU A 117 2.40 2.97 22.69
CA GLU A 117 1.13 3.38 23.29
C GLU A 117 1.20 3.33 24.83
N PRO A 118 0.43 4.16 25.57
CA PRO A 118 0.24 3.93 26.99
C PRO A 118 -0.27 2.50 27.17
N GLU A 119 0.40 1.72 28.02
CA GLU A 119 -0.09 0.41 28.45
C GLU A 119 -1.44 0.59 29.14
N GLU A 120 -2.51 0.43 28.37
CA GLU A 120 -3.78 0.03 28.92
C GLU A 120 -3.63 -1.46 29.24
N GLN A 121 -3.55 -1.76 30.55
CA GLN A 121 -3.54 -3.13 31.06
C GLN A 121 -4.77 -3.86 30.53
N SER A 122 -4.60 -4.61 29.46
CA SER A 122 -5.52 -5.66 29.06
C SER A 122 -4.66 -6.87 28.68
N ASN A 123 -5.09 -8.04 29.16
CA ASN A 123 -4.46 -9.32 28.90
C ASN A 123 -4.52 -9.64 27.40
N ASP A 124 -3.63 -9.04 26.61
CA ASP A 124 -3.55 -9.28 25.17
C ASP A 124 -2.92 -10.66 24.94
N ASN A 125 -3.77 -11.63 24.62
CA ASN A 125 -3.36 -12.95 24.17
C ASN A 125 -2.35 -12.84 23.01
N ILE A 126 -1.45 -13.84 22.88
CA ILE A 126 -0.45 -13.97 21.81
C ILE A 126 -1.02 -13.66 20.41
N VAL A 127 -2.29 -13.99 20.17
CA VAL A 127 -3.02 -13.73 18.92
C VAL A 127 -3.20 -12.24 18.65
N VAL A 128 -3.52 -11.44 19.67
CA VAL A 128 -3.71 -9.98 19.56
C VAL A 128 -2.38 -9.28 19.30
N LYS A 129 -1.29 -9.74 19.94
CA LYS A 129 0.07 -9.25 19.70
C LYS A 129 0.53 -9.57 18.27
N PHE A 130 0.30 -10.80 17.82
CA PHE A 130 0.59 -11.22 16.44
C PHE A 130 -0.20 -10.41 15.41
N LEU A 131 -1.49 -10.17 15.66
CA LEU A 131 -2.33 -9.30 14.83
C LEU A 131 -1.79 -7.87 14.76
N LYS A 132 -1.37 -7.29 15.89
CA LYS A 132 -0.78 -5.94 15.95
C LYS A 132 0.55 -5.87 15.18
N ASP A 133 1.43 -6.85 15.33
CA ASP A 133 2.73 -6.88 14.66
C ASP A 133 2.58 -7.13 13.16
N TRP A 134 1.68 -8.03 12.76
CA TRP A 134 1.32 -8.25 11.36
C TRP A 134 0.64 -7.03 10.75
N TYR A 135 -0.26 -6.34 11.48
CA TYR A 135 -0.92 -5.11 11.03
C TYR A 135 0.09 -3.97 10.80
N LYS A 136 1.08 -3.82 11.69
CA LYS A 136 2.19 -2.86 11.51
C LYS A 136 3.03 -3.19 10.28
N GLY A 137 3.34 -4.47 10.05
CA GLY A 137 4.05 -4.94 8.86
C GLY A 137 3.25 -4.80 7.55
N ALA A 138 1.93 -5.01 7.62
CA ALA A 138 1.04 -4.83 6.48
C ALA A 138 0.92 -3.34 6.09
N LEU A 139 0.83 -2.44 7.07
CA LEU A 139 0.78 -0.99 6.80
C LEU A 139 2.05 -0.45 6.12
N SER A 140 3.23 -1.02 6.41
CA SER A 140 4.47 -0.67 5.72
C SER A 140 4.63 -1.41 4.38
N GLY A 141 4.14 -2.65 4.29
CA GLY A 141 4.27 -3.50 3.11
C GLY A 141 3.30 -3.19 1.97
N VAL A 142 2.05 -2.81 2.25
CA VAL A 142 1.02 -2.58 1.20
C VAL A 142 1.43 -1.44 0.27
N SER A 143 2.03 -0.37 0.78
CA SER A 143 2.53 0.74 -0.05
C SER A 143 3.60 0.31 -1.06
N HIS A 144 4.41 -0.70 -0.72
CA HIS A 144 5.45 -1.24 -1.59
C HIS A 144 4.91 -2.25 -2.62
N ILE A 145 3.69 -2.78 -2.43
CA ILE A 145 2.99 -3.65 -3.38
C ILE A 145 2.34 -2.85 -4.51
N ILE A 146 1.97 -1.60 -4.28
CA ILE A 146 1.26 -0.76 -5.27
C ILE A 146 2.05 -0.62 -6.59
N PRO A 147 3.35 -0.28 -6.60
CA PRO A 147 4.10 -0.19 -7.85
C PRO A 147 4.15 -1.53 -8.59
N LEU A 148 4.27 -2.64 -7.87
CA LEU A 148 4.31 -3.99 -8.46
C LEU A 148 2.97 -4.36 -9.11
N VAL A 149 1.85 -3.99 -8.48
CA VAL A 149 0.51 -4.22 -9.02
C VAL A 149 0.28 -3.37 -10.27
N ILE A 150 0.69 -2.11 -10.25
CA ILE A 150 0.54 -1.21 -11.40
C ILE A 150 1.37 -1.71 -12.57
N ILE A 151 2.62 -2.15 -12.34
CA ILE A 151 3.48 -2.73 -13.37
C ILE A 151 2.86 -4.01 -13.93
N GLY A 152 2.38 -4.91 -13.08
CA GLY A 152 1.73 -6.15 -13.52
C GLY A 152 0.48 -5.88 -14.37
N GLY A 153 -0.36 -4.94 -13.96
CA GLY A 153 -1.58 -4.56 -14.68
C GLY A 153 -1.28 -3.88 -16.01
N LEU A 154 -0.25 -3.02 -16.03
CA LEU A 154 0.23 -2.39 -17.25
C LEU A 154 0.79 -3.44 -18.22
N CYS A 155 1.57 -4.41 -17.74
CA CYS A 155 2.08 -5.51 -18.56
C CYS A 155 0.94 -6.34 -19.16
N VAL A 156 -0.06 -6.74 -18.36
CA VAL A 156 -1.24 -7.47 -18.86
C VAL A 156 -2.01 -6.63 -19.88
N GLY A 157 -2.19 -5.33 -19.62
CA GLY A 157 -2.85 -4.41 -20.54
C GLY A 157 -2.11 -4.25 -21.87
N LEU A 158 -0.77 -4.14 -21.83
CA LEU A 158 0.06 -4.07 -23.03
C LEU A 158 0.04 -5.39 -23.80
N LEU A 159 0.08 -6.53 -23.11
CA LEU A 159 -0.10 -7.82 -23.74
C LEU A 159 -1.46 -7.85 -24.44
N ASN A 160 -2.55 -7.53 -23.73
CA ASN A 160 -3.88 -7.49 -24.34
C ASN A 160 -4.03 -6.48 -25.50
N LEU A 161 -3.25 -5.39 -25.51
CA LEU A 161 -3.30 -4.37 -26.56
C LEU A 161 -2.61 -4.83 -27.84
N PHE A 162 -1.39 -5.37 -27.75
CA PHE A 162 -0.61 -5.77 -28.92
C PHE A 162 -1.02 -7.11 -29.48
N PHE A 163 -1.56 -7.95 -28.61
CA PHE A 163 -1.81 -9.32 -28.90
C PHE A 163 -3.34 -9.53 -28.97
N GLY A 164 -4.16 -8.91 -28.12
CA GLY A 164 -5.63 -9.05 -28.10
C GLY A 164 -6.15 -9.64 -26.77
N TYR A 165 -7.46 -9.70 -26.54
CA TYR A 165 -8.03 -10.25 -25.30
C TYR A 165 -8.15 -11.78 -25.29
N ASP A 166 -7.93 -12.43 -26.44
CA ASP A 166 -8.24 -13.83 -26.72
C ASP A 166 -7.02 -14.79 -26.58
N TYR A 167 -6.03 -14.46 -25.74
CA TYR A 167 -4.77 -15.24 -25.63
C TYR A 167 -4.92 -16.63 -25.06
N THR A 168 -5.95 -16.84 -24.25
CA THR A 168 -6.35 -18.16 -23.79
C THR A 168 -6.91 -19.00 -24.92
N HIS A 169 -7.62 -18.40 -25.87
CA HIS A 169 -8.13 -19.10 -27.06
C HIS A 169 -7.02 -19.34 -28.08
N LEU A 170 -6.06 -18.43 -28.25
CA LEU A 170 -4.93 -18.63 -29.17
C LEU A 170 -4.04 -19.83 -28.82
N TYR A 171 -4.02 -20.30 -27.57
CA TYR A 171 -3.33 -21.54 -27.20
C TYR A 171 -4.04 -22.77 -27.76
N ASP A 172 -5.35 -22.83 -27.56
CA ASP A 172 -6.17 -23.91 -28.06
C ASP A 172 -6.33 -23.82 -29.60
N GLU A 173 -6.35 -22.61 -30.19
CA GLU A 173 -6.43 -22.36 -31.64
C GLU A 173 -5.14 -22.67 -32.38
N ALA A 174 -3.97 -22.27 -31.86
CA ALA A 174 -2.69 -22.57 -32.48
C ALA A 174 -2.45 -24.09 -32.55
N ILE A 175 -2.85 -24.80 -31.49
CA ILE A 175 -2.82 -26.27 -31.43
C ILE A 175 -3.85 -26.87 -32.41
N LEU A 176 -5.05 -26.29 -32.52
CA LEU A 176 -6.09 -26.71 -33.47
C LEU A 176 -5.64 -26.55 -34.94
N ILE A 177 -5.05 -25.40 -35.29
CA ILE A 177 -4.60 -25.09 -36.65
C ILE A 177 -3.43 -25.98 -37.04
N GLU A 178 -2.46 -26.22 -36.14
CA GLU A 178 -1.29 -27.04 -36.43
C GLU A 178 -1.64 -28.54 -36.63
N TYR A 179 -2.64 -29.06 -35.91
CA TYR A 179 -2.99 -30.48 -35.95
C TYR A 179 -4.20 -30.85 -36.81
N THR A 180 -5.19 -29.98 -36.93
CA THR A 180 -6.43 -30.26 -37.66
C THR A 180 -6.55 -29.43 -38.94
N GLY A 181 -5.70 -28.41 -39.12
CA GLY A 181 -5.79 -27.45 -40.22
C GLY A 181 -7.02 -26.55 -40.15
N LYS A 182 -7.73 -26.53 -39.02
CA LYS A 182 -8.96 -25.76 -38.82
C LYS A 182 -8.74 -24.62 -37.82
N THR A 183 -9.32 -23.48 -38.13
CA THR A 183 -9.42 -22.31 -37.25
C THR A 183 -10.67 -22.40 -36.36
N TYR A 184 -10.79 -21.57 -35.34
CA TYR A 184 -12.03 -21.48 -34.56
C TYR A 184 -13.23 -21.03 -35.41
N ALA A 185 -12.98 -20.22 -36.45
CA ALA A 185 -14.00 -19.82 -37.41
C ALA A 185 -14.55 -21.02 -38.23
N ASP A 186 -13.71 -22.01 -38.55
CA ASP A 186 -14.13 -23.25 -39.24
C ASP A 186 -15.02 -24.15 -38.35
N LEU A 187 -14.98 -23.93 -37.03
CA LEU A 187 -15.80 -24.60 -36.02
C LEU A 187 -17.00 -23.75 -35.57
N GLY A 188 -17.23 -22.59 -36.19
CA GLY A 188 -18.35 -21.69 -35.88
C GLY A 188 -18.17 -20.87 -34.60
N ILE A 189 -16.94 -20.74 -34.09
CA ILE A 189 -16.62 -19.96 -32.89
C ILE A 189 -16.06 -18.62 -33.37
N VAL A 190 -16.88 -17.57 -33.32
CA VAL A 190 -16.60 -16.24 -33.90
C VAL A 190 -16.25 -15.16 -32.86
N SER A 191 -16.43 -15.42 -31.57
CA SER A 191 -15.87 -14.59 -30.48
C SER A 191 -15.94 -15.29 -29.12
N ALA A 192 -15.07 -14.92 -28.17
CA ALA A 192 -15.19 -15.31 -26.77
C ALA A 192 -16.51 -14.86 -26.11
N ALA A 193 -17.19 -13.85 -26.67
CA ALA A 193 -18.48 -13.37 -26.18
C ALA A 193 -19.68 -14.20 -26.69
N GLU A 194 -19.55 -14.88 -27.84
CA GLU A 194 -20.58 -15.76 -28.40
C GLU A 194 -20.32 -17.25 -28.15
N GLY A 195 -19.15 -17.60 -27.61
CA GLY A 195 -18.77 -18.98 -27.25
C GLY A 195 -19.44 -19.58 -26.01
N LEU A 196 -20.59 -19.06 -25.56
CA LEU A 196 -21.26 -19.55 -24.34
C LEU A 196 -22.67 -20.13 -24.53
N ALA A 197 -23.17 -20.30 -25.76
CA ALA A 197 -24.58 -20.65 -25.94
C ALA A 197 -24.94 -21.76 -26.94
N GLY A 198 -24.00 -22.46 -27.61
CA GLY A 198 -24.46 -23.30 -28.74
C GLY A 198 -23.64 -24.48 -29.26
N SER A 199 -22.45 -24.80 -28.75
CA SER A 199 -21.70 -25.96 -29.27
C SER A 199 -21.17 -26.84 -28.13
N ASP A 200 -20.99 -28.14 -28.41
CA ASP A 200 -20.38 -29.15 -27.53
C ASP A 200 -18.89 -28.82 -27.29
N ILE A 201 -18.64 -27.72 -26.57
CA ILE A 201 -17.31 -27.23 -26.20
C ILE A 201 -16.50 -28.33 -25.50
N SER A 202 -17.18 -29.21 -24.75
CA SER A 202 -16.57 -30.38 -24.11
C SER A 202 -15.96 -31.38 -25.09
N ALA A 203 -16.55 -31.59 -26.28
CA ALA A 203 -16.02 -32.53 -27.27
C ALA A 203 -14.78 -31.96 -27.97
N ILE A 204 -14.82 -30.68 -28.35
CA ILE A 204 -13.69 -29.97 -28.97
C ILE A 204 -12.52 -29.86 -27.99
N LYS A 205 -12.80 -29.53 -26.73
CA LYS A 205 -11.79 -29.45 -25.66
C LYS A 205 -11.09 -30.80 -25.44
N ASN A 206 -11.82 -31.91 -25.55
CA ASN A 206 -11.26 -33.26 -25.43
C ASN A 206 -10.37 -33.64 -26.63
N GLU A 207 -10.74 -33.26 -27.86
CA GLU A 207 -9.90 -33.48 -29.06
C GLU A 207 -8.62 -32.65 -29.01
N VAL A 208 -8.71 -31.38 -28.58
CA VAL A 208 -7.56 -30.50 -28.38
C VAL A 208 -6.64 -31.06 -27.28
N TYR A 209 -7.16 -31.46 -26.12
CA TYR A 209 -6.34 -32.07 -25.07
C TYR A 209 -5.69 -33.39 -25.49
N ALA A 210 -6.35 -34.18 -26.33
CA ALA A 210 -5.78 -35.41 -26.88
C ALA A 210 -4.60 -35.13 -27.83
N ALA A 211 -4.64 -34.03 -28.59
CA ALA A 211 -3.52 -33.60 -29.44
C ALA A 211 -2.34 -33.06 -28.62
N ILE A 212 -2.59 -32.30 -27.54
CA ILE A 212 -1.56 -31.73 -26.64
C ILE A 212 -0.84 -32.80 -25.81
N ALA A 213 -1.46 -33.96 -25.62
CA ALA A 213 -0.87 -35.08 -24.87
C ALA A 213 0.35 -35.72 -25.58
N GLN A 214 0.63 -35.37 -26.84
CA GLN A 214 1.83 -35.81 -27.53
C GLN A 214 3.07 -34.99 -27.08
N PRO A 215 4.09 -35.63 -26.48
CA PRO A 215 5.20 -34.93 -25.83
C PRO A 215 6.10 -34.12 -26.79
N GLU A 216 6.20 -34.54 -28.06
CA GLU A 216 6.99 -33.84 -29.08
C GLU A 216 6.34 -32.51 -29.51
N ALA A 217 5.02 -32.51 -29.65
CA ALA A 217 4.20 -31.35 -29.98
C ALA A 217 4.33 -30.24 -28.94
N LYS A 218 4.23 -30.64 -27.68
CA LYS A 218 4.35 -29.75 -26.52
C LYS A 218 5.72 -29.08 -26.47
N ALA A 219 6.80 -29.83 -26.69
CA ALA A 219 8.16 -29.29 -26.67
C ALA A 219 8.42 -28.29 -27.83
N GLN A 220 7.87 -28.58 -29.01
CA GLN A 220 7.99 -27.68 -30.17
C GLN A 220 7.21 -26.37 -29.97
N PHE A 221 6.01 -26.45 -29.39
CA PHE A 221 5.22 -25.27 -29.07
C PHE A 221 5.83 -24.45 -27.91
N GLU A 222 6.28 -25.09 -26.82
CA GLU A 222 6.93 -24.42 -25.68
C GLU A 222 8.20 -23.65 -26.08
N SER A 223 8.88 -24.07 -27.15
CA SER A 223 10.06 -23.40 -27.70
C SER A 223 9.73 -22.33 -28.76
N SER A 224 8.47 -22.24 -29.21
CA SER A 224 8.01 -21.22 -30.15
C SER A 224 7.85 -19.86 -29.47
N LEU A 225 7.94 -18.77 -30.26
CA LEU A 225 7.70 -17.42 -29.76
C LEU A 225 6.28 -17.27 -29.17
N GLN A 226 5.29 -17.94 -29.77
CA GLN A 226 3.91 -17.94 -29.28
C GLN A 226 3.78 -18.68 -27.94
N GLY A 227 4.46 -19.82 -27.77
CA GLY A 227 4.47 -20.55 -26.51
C GLY A 227 5.16 -19.78 -25.38
N ILE A 228 6.26 -19.09 -25.66
CA ILE A 228 6.94 -18.21 -24.69
C ILE A 228 6.04 -17.05 -24.28
N VAL A 229 5.39 -16.38 -25.23
CA VAL A 229 4.46 -15.26 -24.96
C VAL A 229 3.27 -15.74 -24.14
N HIS A 230 2.71 -16.91 -24.46
CA HIS A 230 1.60 -17.46 -23.68
C HIS A 230 2.04 -17.88 -22.27
N PHE A 231 3.21 -18.50 -22.11
CA PHE A 231 3.74 -18.84 -20.79
C PHE A 231 3.92 -17.59 -19.92
N LEU A 232 4.48 -16.51 -20.47
CA LEU A 232 4.62 -15.23 -19.79
C LEU A 232 3.26 -14.61 -19.45
N TYR A 233 2.31 -14.64 -20.38
CA TYR A 233 0.95 -14.13 -20.16
C TYR A 233 0.21 -14.91 -19.07
N TYR A 234 0.21 -16.25 -19.15
CA TYR A 234 -0.49 -17.13 -18.21
C TYR A 234 0.15 -17.10 -16.82
N SER A 235 1.47 -17.15 -16.73
CA SER A 235 2.17 -17.02 -15.44
C SER A 235 1.92 -15.66 -14.80
N THR A 236 1.90 -14.59 -15.61
CA THR A 236 1.54 -13.25 -15.14
C THR A 236 0.09 -13.22 -14.66
N LEU A 237 -0.90 -13.65 -15.43
CA LEU A 237 -2.30 -13.68 -15.02
C LEU A 237 -2.52 -14.51 -13.75
N LYS A 238 -1.92 -15.70 -13.66
CA LYS A 238 -2.10 -16.60 -12.51
C LYS A 238 -1.50 -16.02 -11.22
N ALA A 239 -0.38 -15.31 -11.32
CA ALA A 239 0.23 -14.62 -10.18
C ALA A 239 -0.47 -13.28 -9.86
N PHE A 240 -0.94 -12.58 -10.90
CA PHE A 240 -1.45 -11.22 -10.81
C PHE A 240 -2.90 -11.14 -10.39
N ASN A 241 -3.77 -12.01 -10.93
CA ASN A 241 -5.21 -11.99 -10.67
C ASN A 241 -5.56 -12.12 -9.16
N PRO A 242 -5.01 -13.09 -8.39
CA PRO A 242 -5.27 -13.14 -6.95
C PRO A 242 -4.79 -11.88 -6.23
N LEU A 243 -3.62 -11.35 -6.62
CA LEU A 243 -3.03 -10.18 -6.00
C LEU A 243 -3.87 -8.92 -6.26
N LEU A 244 -4.38 -8.75 -7.49
CA LEU A 244 -5.21 -7.63 -7.89
C LEU A 244 -6.53 -7.60 -7.09
N VAL A 245 -7.19 -8.76 -6.95
CA VAL A 245 -8.42 -8.87 -6.14
C VAL A 245 -8.16 -8.48 -4.68
N CYS A 246 -7.06 -8.95 -4.09
CA CYS A 246 -6.65 -8.58 -2.73
C CYS A 246 -6.42 -7.07 -2.59
N VAL A 247 -5.70 -6.47 -3.54
CA VAL A 247 -5.34 -5.05 -3.49
C VAL A 247 -6.56 -4.17 -3.71
N LEU A 248 -7.43 -4.50 -4.66
CA LEU A 248 -8.66 -3.77 -4.90
C LEU A 248 -9.56 -3.78 -3.65
N ALA A 249 -9.76 -4.97 -3.06
CA ALA A 249 -10.54 -5.10 -1.82
C ALA A 249 -9.93 -4.32 -0.65
N ALA A 250 -8.60 -4.32 -0.52
CA ALA A 250 -7.90 -3.51 0.48
C ALA A 250 -8.15 -2.01 0.30
N PHE A 251 -8.11 -1.51 -0.94
CA PHE A 251 -8.34 -0.09 -1.24
C PHE A 251 -9.81 0.32 -1.10
N THR A 252 -10.74 -0.55 -1.45
CA THR A 252 -12.17 -0.30 -1.19
C THR A 252 -12.43 -0.17 0.30
N ALA A 253 -11.86 -1.08 1.11
CA ALA A 253 -11.97 -1.02 2.57
C ALA A 253 -11.25 0.22 3.15
N TYR A 254 -10.10 0.60 2.58
CA TYR A 254 -9.40 1.83 2.92
C TYR A 254 -10.26 3.08 2.70
N GLY A 255 -11.03 3.12 1.61
CA GLY A 255 -11.95 4.22 1.33
C GLY A 255 -13.08 4.38 2.37
N MET A 256 -13.44 3.31 3.08
CA MET A 256 -14.53 3.33 4.06
C MET A 256 -14.06 3.69 5.48
N VAL A 257 -12.95 3.10 5.93
CA VAL A 257 -12.50 3.19 7.33
C VAL A 257 -11.05 3.68 7.48
N GLY A 258 -10.42 4.10 6.39
CA GLY A 258 -9.01 4.54 6.37
C GLY A 258 -8.03 3.38 6.49
N LYS A 259 -6.80 3.67 6.95
CA LYS A 259 -5.72 2.67 7.09
C LYS A 259 -6.13 1.36 7.79
N PRO A 260 -6.98 1.36 8.83
CA PRO A 260 -7.52 0.15 9.43
C PRO A 260 -8.20 -0.83 8.48
N GLY A 261 -8.71 -0.37 7.34
CA GLY A 261 -9.39 -1.19 6.34
C GLY A 261 -8.47 -2.00 5.44
N LEU A 262 -7.20 -1.61 5.27
CA LEU A 262 -6.29 -2.22 4.29
C LEU A 262 -6.08 -3.71 4.54
N ALA A 263 -5.71 -4.06 5.78
CA ALA A 263 -5.40 -5.42 6.17
C ALA A 263 -6.61 -6.38 6.09
N PRO A 264 -7.78 -6.07 6.70
CA PRO A 264 -8.95 -6.92 6.57
C PRO A 264 -9.51 -6.96 5.13
N GLY A 265 -9.40 -5.88 4.36
CA GLY A 265 -9.79 -5.87 2.96
C GLY A 265 -8.91 -6.78 2.10
N PHE A 266 -7.59 -6.77 2.32
CA PHE A 266 -6.66 -7.67 1.64
C PHE A 266 -6.96 -9.14 1.95
N VAL A 267 -7.15 -9.49 3.22
CA VAL A 267 -7.49 -10.85 3.66
C VAL A 267 -8.85 -11.28 3.10
N GLY A 268 -9.85 -10.39 3.14
CA GLY A 268 -11.16 -10.64 2.57
C GLY A 268 -11.10 -10.91 1.06
N GLY A 269 -10.30 -10.15 0.32
CA GLY A 269 -10.07 -10.39 -1.11
C GLY A 269 -9.39 -11.72 -1.39
N TYR A 270 -8.40 -12.12 -0.57
CA TYR A 270 -7.75 -13.42 -0.69
C TYR A 270 -8.72 -14.58 -0.44
N VAL A 271 -9.51 -14.50 0.63
CA VAL A 271 -10.53 -15.51 0.95
C VAL A 271 -11.58 -15.60 -0.15
N ALA A 272 -12.05 -14.47 -0.68
CA ALA A 272 -12.99 -14.45 -1.80
C ALA A 272 -12.42 -15.15 -3.04
N TRP A 273 -11.15 -14.90 -3.38
CA TRP A 273 -10.48 -15.57 -4.49
C TRP A 273 -10.33 -17.09 -4.28
N VAL A 274 -9.95 -17.52 -3.06
CA VAL A 274 -9.84 -18.95 -2.73
C VAL A 274 -11.20 -19.64 -2.86
N VAL A 275 -12.27 -19.02 -2.35
CA VAL A 275 -13.63 -19.57 -2.44
C VAL A 275 -14.10 -19.69 -3.89
N ASP A 276 -13.87 -18.69 -4.71
CA ASP A 276 -14.19 -18.72 -6.15
C ASP A 276 -13.38 -19.79 -6.91
N SER A 277 -12.10 -19.91 -6.56
CA SER A 277 -11.21 -20.94 -7.13
C SER A 277 -11.66 -22.36 -6.76
N VAL A 278 -12.16 -22.58 -5.54
CA VAL A 278 -12.70 -23.88 -5.13
C VAL A 278 -14.03 -24.17 -5.81
N ARG A 279 -14.91 -23.16 -5.95
CA ARG A 279 -16.21 -23.30 -6.61
C ARG A 279 -16.11 -23.59 -8.11
N SER A 280 -15.09 -23.05 -8.78
CA SER A 280 -14.86 -23.32 -10.20
C SER A 280 -14.28 -24.71 -10.48
N LEU A 281 -13.82 -25.43 -9.45
CA LEU A 281 -13.30 -26.80 -9.54
C LEU A 281 -14.36 -27.87 -9.20
N SER A 282 -15.53 -27.48 -8.68
CA SER A 282 -16.65 -28.36 -8.29
C SER A 282 -17.79 -28.33 -9.29
#